data_AF-A0A5J4QNW7-F1
#
_entry.id   AF-A0A5J4QNW7-F1
#
_cell.length_a   1.000
_cell.length_b   1.000
_cell.length_c   1.000
_cell.angle_alpha   90.00
_cell.angle_beta   90.00
_cell.angle_gamma   90.00
#
_symmetry.space_group_name_H-M   'P 1'
#
loop_
_entity.id
_entity.type
_entity.pdbx_description
1 polymer ?
#
loop_
_entity_poly.entity_id
_entity_poly.type
_entity_poly.pdbx_seq_one_letter_code
_entity_poly.pdbx_strand_id
1 'polypeptide(L)'
;MGNEARNYTLPTLKRLYGLSGNQCAAPDCGRVLIARDEISTISKICHIEAASNDGPRYNSLMTDKERAHFDNLILLCDECHTMIDNKQNERKYPVTLLKEWKNNHESKFLHEQLRNPSLLRLAINTIADADFEDGAVNDENLQAFGITDKISYNNIKRNKCLIEEYGGYYGKINSLYSELESQGSFKKEKLLRNIRTVYLKAKGKYTQGVSDPMPIIQEKADDIIEDIENVFLSLVTDTNKYQEDISFGISVVLVDAFMRCKILEEPKSK
;
A
#
# COMPACT_ATOMS: atom_id res chain seq x y z
N MET A 1 -19.73 10.97 -17.35
CA MET A 1 -19.20 10.84 -15.98
C MET A 1 -18.02 9.88 -16.07
N GLY A 2 -16.82 10.34 -15.74
CA GLY A 2 -15.61 9.51 -15.82
C GLY A 2 -15.74 8.32 -14.88
N ASN A 3 -15.30 7.14 -15.32
CA ASN A 3 -15.41 5.88 -14.58
C ASN A 3 -14.28 5.81 -13.53
N GLU A 4 -14.42 6.58 -12.44
CA GLU A 4 -13.40 6.65 -11.37
C GLU A 4 -13.14 5.29 -10.73
N ALA A 5 -14.10 4.35 -10.78
CA ALA A 5 -13.95 2.97 -10.31
C ALA A 5 -12.84 2.16 -11.02
N ARG A 6 -12.31 2.66 -12.15
CA ARG A 6 -11.17 2.09 -12.89
C ARG A 6 -9.93 3.00 -12.90
N ASN A 7 -9.97 4.09 -12.13
CA ASN A 7 -8.85 5.00 -11.98
C ASN A 7 -7.96 4.53 -10.83
N TYR A 8 -7.03 3.63 -11.13
CA TYR A 8 -6.13 3.06 -10.13
C TYR A 8 -4.96 4.02 -9.85
N THR A 9 -4.68 4.25 -8.57
CA THR A 9 -3.51 5.03 -8.16
C THR A 9 -2.22 4.25 -8.47
N LEU A 10 -1.11 4.98 -8.60
CA LEU A 10 0.21 4.37 -8.77
C LEU A 10 0.55 3.37 -7.64
N PRO A 11 0.30 3.69 -6.34
CA PRO A 11 0.43 2.73 -5.24
C PRO A 11 -0.36 1.45 -5.43
N THR A 12 -1.63 1.55 -5.82
CA THR A 12 -2.48 0.39 -6.08
C THR A 12 -1.88 -0.49 -7.16
N LEU A 13 -1.43 0.10 -8.28
CA LEU A 13 -0.82 -0.63 -9.39
C LEU A 13 0.49 -1.30 -8.97
N LYS A 14 1.45 -0.54 -8.42
CA LYS A 14 2.76 -1.08 -8.02
C LYS A 14 2.62 -2.21 -7.00
N ARG A 15 1.67 -2.10 -6.07
CA ARG A 15 1.37 -3.15 -5.08
C ARG A 15 0.74 -4.39 -5.71
N LEU A 16 -0.29 -4.23 -6.55
CA LEU A 16 -0.94 -5.34 -7.25
C LEU A 16 0.07 -6.17 -8.05
N TYR A 17 0.92 -5.49 -8.83
CA TYR A 17 1.91 -6.19 -9.66
C TYR A 17 3.06 -6.76 -8.82
N GLY A 18 3.54 -6.02 -7.80
CA GLY A 18 4.59 -6.50 -6.89
C GLY A 18 4.19 -7.78 -6.15
N LEU A 19 2.95 -7.89 -5.69
CA LEU A 19 2.45 -9.06 -4.97
C LEU A 19 1.89 -10.16 -5.88
N SER A 20 1.93 -9.97 -7.21
CA SER A 20 1.42 -10.96 -8.16
C SER A 20 2.37 -12.11 -8.43
N GLY A 21 3.69 -11.90 -8.25
CA GLY A 21 4.72 -12.82 -8.73
C GLY A 21 4.65 -13.12 -10.23
N ASN A 22 4.00 -12.24 -11.01
CA ASN A 22 3.63 -12.47 -12.40
C ASN A 22 2.82 -13.76 -12.63
N GLN A 23 2.04 -14.19 -11.64
CA GLN A 23 1.21 -15.40 -11.69
C GLN A 23 -0.26 -15.06 -11.45
N CYS A 24 -1.15 -15.79 -12.11
CA CYS A 24 -2.59 -15.68 -11.90
C CYS A 24 -2.94 -16.01 -10.44
N ALA A 25 -3.77 -15.16 -9.80
CA ALA A 25 -4.17 -15.36 -8.41
C ALA A 25 -5.28 -16.40 -8.20
N ALA A 26 -5.84 -16.99 -9.26
CA ALA A 26 -6.80 -18.06 -9.12
C ALA A 26 -6.11 -19.35 -8.62
N PRO A 27 -6.68 -20.06 -7.61
CA PRO A 27 -6.15 -21.32 -7.14
C PRO A 27 -5.95 -22.32 -8.29
N ASP A 28 -4.86 -23.09 -8.21
CA ASP A 28 -4.46 -24.08 -9.19
C ASP A 28 -4.19 -23.54 -10.62
N CYS A 29 -4.27 -22.22 -10.83
CA CYS A 29 -3.96 -21.58 -12.11
C CYS A 29 -2.47 -21.19 -12.16
N GLY A 30 -1.62 -22.04 -12.73
CA GLY A 30 -0.19 -21.77 -12.91
C GLY A 30 0.16 -20.81 -14.07
N ARG A 31 -0.79 -20.03 -14.60
CA ARG A 31 -0.54 -19.18 -15.77
C ARG A 31 0.30 -17.96 -15.40
N VAL A 32 1.37 -17.74 -16.17
CA VAL A 32 2.19 -16.53 -16.13
C VAL A 32 1.40 -15.36 -16.72
N LEU A 33 1.57 -14.17 -16.15
CA LEU A 33 0.83 -12.95 -16.49
C LEU A 33 1.59 -11.98 -17.40
N ILE A 34 2.79 -12.40 -17.83
CA ILE A 34 3.59 -11.77 -18.86
C ILE A 34 3.61 -12.70 -20.08
N ALA A 35 3.47 -12.13 -21.27
CA ALA A 35 3.49 -12.89 -22.50
C ALA A 35 4.90 -13.45 -22.82
N ARG A 36 4.95 -14.32 -23.83
CA ARG A 36 6.21 -14.97 -24.26
C ARG A 36 7.26 -14.01 -24.81
N ASP A 37 6.86 -12.79 -25.18
CA ASP A 37 7.77 -11.74 -25.62
C ASP A 37 8.43 -10.99 -24.46
N GLU A 38 8.08 -11.33 -23.21
CA GLU A 38 8.56 -10.71 -21.97
C GLU A 38 8.26 -9.20 -21.86
N ILE A 39 7.45 -8.66 -22.76
CA ILE A 39 7.11 -7.23 -22.88
C ILE A 39 5.62 -7.03 -22.66
N SER A 40 4.79 -7.86 -23.29
CA SER A 40 3.35 -7.70 -23.26
C SER A 40 2.76 -8.21 -21.95
N THR A 41 1.96 -7.38 -21.29
CA THR A 41 1.22 -7.75 -20.08
C THR A 41 -0.09 -8.44 -20.47
N ILE A 42 -0.32 -9.66 -20.00
CA ILE A 42 -1.54 -10.44 -20.25
C ILE A 42 -2.44 -10.55 -19.01
N SER A 43 -2.05 -9.92 -17.91
CA SER A 43 -2.86 -9.79 -16.71
C SER A 43 -4.14 -8.98 -16.95
N LYS A 44 -5.15 -9.24 -16.11
CA LYS A 44 -6.35 -8.45 -15.95
C LYS A 44 -6.46 -8.01 -14.50
N ILE A 45 -6.58 -6.70 -14.28
CA ILE A 45 -6.98 -6.15 -12.98
C ILE A 45 -8.49 -6.38 -12.86
N CYS A 46 -8.88 -7.26 -11.97
CA CYS A 46 -10.26 -7.70 -11.79
C CYS A 46 -10.83 -7.11 -10.51
N HIS A 47 -12.07 -6.62 -10.57
CA HIS A 47 -12.80 -6.16 -9.39
C HIS A 47 -13.44 -7.34 -8.67
N ILE A 48 -13.19 -7.45 -7.37
CA ILE A 48 -13.86 -8.42 -6.49
C ILE A 48 -15.36 -8.06 -6.37
N GLU A 49 -15.64 -6.82 -5.96
CA GLU A 49 -16.95 -6.18 -6.06
C GLU A 49 -16.94 -5.26 -7.29
N ALA A 50 -17.85 -5.49 -8.25
CA ALA A 50 -17.74 -4.92 -9.59
C ALA A 50 -17.64 -3.38 -9.63
N ALA A 51 -16.89 -2.89 -10.62
CA ALA A 51 -16.82 -1.47 -10.95
C ALA A 51 -18.09 -0.89 -11.59
N SER A 52 -18.91 -1.72 -12.25
CA SER A 52 -20.16 -1.30 -12.88
C SER A 52 -21.35 -1.84 -12.11
N ASN A 53 -22.45 -1.09 -12.05
CA ASN A 53 -23.73 -1.53 -11.48
C ASN A 53 -24.29 -2.77 -12.17
N ASP A 54 -23.99 -2.92 -13.45
CA ASP A 54 -24.33 -4.09 -14.25
C ASP A 54 -23.31 -5.22 -14.12
N GLY A 55 -22.28 -5.12 -13.28
CA GLY A 55 -21.31 -6.18 -13.05
C GLY A 55 -21.75 -7.17 -11.97
N PRO A 56 -21.14 -8.37 -11.90
CA PRO A 56 -21.38 -9.31 -10.81
C PRO A 56 -20.89 -8.76 -9.48
N ARG A 57 -21.58 -9.08 -8.38
CA ARG A 57 -21.21 -8.66 -7.02
C ARG A 57 -21.15 -7.14 -6.86
N TYR A 58 -21.91 -6.37 -7.63
CA TYR A 58 -21.95 -4.93 -7.45
C TYR A 58 -22.54 -4.57 -6.08
N ASN A 59 -21.75 -3.87 -5.27
CA ASN A 59 -22.18 -3.34 -3.98
C ASN A 59 -22.47 -1.84 -4.09
N SER A 60 -23.73 -1.42 -4.01
CA SER A 60 -24.14 -0.01 -4.14
C SER A 60 -23.64 0.92 -3.02
N LEU A 61 -23.11 0.36 -1.93
CA LEU A 61 -22.57 1.13 -0.81
C LEU A 61 -21.09 1.51 -1.00
N MET A 62 -20.40 0.92 -1.97
CA MET A 62 -19.01 1.27 -2.28
C MET A 62 -18.90 2.52 -3.14
N THR A 63 -18.00 3.40 -2.73
CA THR A 63 -17.51 4.53 -3.53
C THR A 63 -16.61 4.06 -4.66
N ASP A 64 -16.45 4.87 -5.69
CA ASP A 64 -15.54 4.56 -6.81
C ASP A 64 -14.08 4.42 -6.37
N LYS A 65 -13.65 5.22 -5.37
CA LYS A 65 -12.32 5.07 -4.75
C LYS A 65 -12.15 3.71 -4.08
N GLU A 66 -13.16 3.22 -3.34
CA GLU A 66 -13.11 1.88 -2.74
C GLU A 66 -13.10 0.78 -3.80
N ARG A 67 -13.81 0.97 -4.93
CA ARG A 67 -13.78 0.02 -6.04
C ARG A 67 -12.40 -0.05 -6.70
N ALA A 68 -11.74 1.09 -6.86
CA ALA A 68 -10.40 1.20 -7.41
C ALA A 68 -9.28 0.92 -6.39
N HIS A 69 -9.62 0.65 -5.13
CA HIS A 69 -8.64 0.40 -4.07
C HIS A 69 -8.07 -1.02 -4.15
N PHE A 70 -6.80 -1.18 -3.77
CA PHE A 70 -6.06 -2.45 -3.75
C PHE A 70 -6.87 -3.62 -3.15
N ASP A 71 -7.55 -3.41 -2.01
CA ASP A 71 -8.35 -4.41 -1.30
C ASP A 71 -9.50 -5.00 -2.13
N ASN A 72 -9.98 -4.29 -3.14
CA ASN A 72 -11.05 -4.74 -4.03
C ASN A 72 -10.53 -5.32 -5.36
N LEU A 73 -9.23 -5.41 -5.55
CA LEU A 73 -8.61 -5.78 -6.82
C LEU A 73 -7.81 -7.07 -6.70
N ILE A 74 -7.95 -7.93 -7.70
CA ILE A 74 -7.19 -9.19 -7.83
C ILE A 74 -6.66 -9.31 -9.26
N LEU A 75 -5.42 -9.79 -9.40
CA LEU A 75 -4.77 -9.93 -10.70
C LEU A 75 -4.95 -11.35 -11.25
N LEU A 76 -5.62 -11.50 -12.39
CA LEU A 76 -5.93 -12.80 -13.00
C LEU A 76 -5.48 -12.85 -14.47
N CYS A 77 -5.38 -14.07 -15.01
CA CYS A 77 -5.30 -14.25 -16.45
C CYS A 77 -6.67 -14.03 -17.12
N ASP A 78 -6.68 -13.83 -18.44
CA ASP A 78 -7.90 -13.56 -19.22
C ASP A 78 -9.01 -14.61 -19.03
N GLU A 79 -8.65 -15.90 -18.97
CA GLU A 79 -9.61 -16.99 -18.77
C GLU A 79 -10.26 -16.93 -17.39
N CYS A 80 -9.46 -16.82 -16.33
CA CYS A 80 -9.98 -16.76 -14.96
C CYS A 80 -10.80 -15.49 -14.72
N HIS A 81 -10.37 -14.35 -15.26
CA HIS A 81 -11.14 -13.11 -15.27
C HIS A 81 -12.51 -13.31 -15.91
N THR A 82 -12.55 -13.82 -17.15
CA THR A 82 -13.79 -14.11 -17.88
C THR A 82 -14.71 -15.05 -17.10
N MET A 83 -14.14 -16.05 -16.44
CA MET A 83 -14.88 -17.03 -15.65
C MET A 83 -15.57 -16.41 -14.42
N ILE A 84 -14.87 -15.55 -13.66
CA ILE A 84 -15.41 -14.93 -12.44
C ILE A 84 -16.37 -13.78 -12.74
N ASP A 85 -16.21 -13.12 -13.90
CA ASP A 85 -17.05 -11.99 -14.32
C ASP A 85 -18.32 -12.42 -15.06
N ASN A 86 -18.42 -13.68 -15.46
CA ASN A 86 -19.65 -14.24 -15.97
C ASN A 86 -20.73 -14.25 -14.88
N LYS A 87 -21.78 -13.44 -15.04
CA LYS A 87 -22.92 -13.36 -14.11
C LYS A 87 -23.56 -14.73 -13.80
N GLN A 88 -23.54 -15.67 -14.73
CA GLN A 88 -24.08 -17.01 -14.49
C GLN A 88 -23.27 -17.78 -13.44
N ASN A 89 -22.01 -17.42 -13.25
CA ASN A 89 -21.11 -18.00 -12.26
C ASN A 89 -21.02 -17.19 -10.95
N GLU A 90 -21.73 -16.07 -10.81
CA GLU A 90 -21.60 -15.17 -9.66
C GLU A 90 -21.73 -15.89 -8.31
N ARG A 91 -22.68 -16.83 -8.20
CA ARG A 91 -22.88 -17.63 -6.97
C ARG A 91 -21.71 -18.58 -6.66
N LYS A 92 -20.93 -18.99 -7.67
CA LYS A 92 -19.74 -19.84 -7.50
C LYS A 92 -18.51 -19.03 -7.09
N TYR A 93 -18.50 -17.74 -7.40
CA TYR A 93 -17.41 -16.82 -7.10
C TYR A 93 -17.92 -15.66 -6.26
N PRO A 94 -18.35 -15.89 -5.00
CA PRO A 94 -18.76 -14.81 -4.11
C PRO A 94 -17.56 -13.95 -3.69
N VAL A 95 -17.83 -12.73 -3.21
CA VAL A 95 -16.82 -11.77 -2.72
C VAL A 95 -15.85 -12.41 -1.72
N THR A 96 -16.37 -13.20 -0.79
CA THR A 96 -15.57 -13.88 0.24
C THR A 96 -14.53 -14.82 -0.35
N LEU A 97 -14.90 -15.59 -1.36
CA LEU A 97 -13.99 -16.53 -2.03
C LEU A 97 -12.90 -15.78 -2.81
N LEU A 98 -13.26 -14.71 -3.52
CA LEU A 98 -12.28 -13.93 -4.28
C LEU A 98 -11.30 -13.18 -3.36
N LYS A 99 -11.75 -12.71 -2.19
CA LYS A 99 -10.86 -12.16 -1.15
C LYS A 99 -9.93 -13.24 -0.60
N GLU A 100 -10.42 -14.46 -0.39
CA GLU A 100 -9.58 -15.58 0.01
C GLU A 100 -8.51 -15.91 -1.05
N TRP A 101 -8.88 -15.94 -2.34
CA TRP A 101 -7.92 -16.15 -3.44
C TRP A 101 -6.83 -15.09 -3.44
N LYS A 102 -7.23 -13.82 -3.36
CA LYS A 102 -6.31 -12.67 -3.27
C LYS A 102 -5.34 -12.86 -2.10
N ASN A 103 -5.86 -13.05 -0.89
CA ASN A 103 -5.05 -13.15 0.33
C ASN A 103 -4.07 -14.32 0.28
N ASN A 104 -4.52 -15.50 -0.15
CA ASN A 104 -3.68 -16.70 -0.24
C ASN A 104 -2.54 -16.51 -1.27
N HIS A 105 -2.83 -15.90 -2.41
CA HIS A 105 -1.83 -15.62 -3.45
C HIS A 105 -0.83 -14.56 -3.00
N GLU A 106 -1.31 -13.41 -2.53
CA GLU A 106 -0.47 -12.28 -2.15
C GLU A 106 0.42 -12.62 -0.96
N SER A 107 -0.10 -13.36 0.05
CA SER A 107 0.70 -13.82 1.19
C SER A 107 1.91 -14.66 0.77
N LYS A 108 1.76 -15.50 -0.27
CA LYS A 108 2.86 -16.32 -0.78
C LYS A 108 4.01 -15.45 -1.28
N PHE A 109 3.72 -14.46 -2.13
CA PHE A 109 4.73 -13.59 -2.73
C PHE A 109 5.25 -12.54 -1.76
N LEU A 110 4.40 -12.06 -0.85
CA LEU A 110 4.78 -11.20 0.25
C LEU A 110 5.90 -11.84 1.08
N HIS A 111 5.74 -13.11 1.46
CA HIS A 111 6.77 -13.85 2.18
C HIS A 111 8.06 -14.05 1.37
N GLU A 112 7.96 -14.23 0.05
CA GLU A 112 9.13 -14.40 -0.84
C GLU A 112 9.90 -13.08 -1.03
N GLN A 113 9.22 -11.97 -1.34
CA GLN A 113 9.85 -10.64 -1.49
C GLN A 113 10.57 -10.23 -0.21
N LEU A 114 9.93 -10.47 0.94
CA LEU A 114 10.52 -10.12 2.22
C LEU A 114 11.72 -11.00 2.57
N ARG A 115 11.85 -12.23 2.04
CA ARG A 115 13.07 -13.06 2.26
C ARG A 115 14.33 -12.47 1.60
N ASN A 116 14.22 -11.39 0.83
CA ASN A 116 15.37 -10.70 0.28
C ASN A 116 15.64 -9.36 1.01
N PRO A 117 16.44 -9.36 2.10
CA PRO A 117 16.80 -8.16 2.87
C PRO A 117 17.36 -7.01 2.03
N SER A 118 18.00 -7.33 0.89
CA SER A 118 18.62 -6.33 0.03
C SER A 118 17.62 -5.35 -0.62
N LEU A 119 16.36 -5.77 -0.80
CA LEU A 119 15.32 -4.97 -1.45
C LEU A 119 14.65 -4.01 -0.46
N LEU A 120 14.35 -4.48 0.75
CA LEU A 120 13.87 -3.62 1.83
C LEU A 120 14.94 -2.59 2.22
N ARG A 121 16.22 -2.98 2.22
CA ARG A 121 17.36 -2.06 2.34
C ARG A 121 17.38 -0.99 1.24
N LEU A 122 17.09 -1.36 -0.01
CA LEU A 122 17.05 -0.40 -1.11
C LEU A 122 15.93 0.62 -0.92
N ALA A 123 14.72 0.17 -0.53
CA ALA A 123 13.61 1.07 -0.19
C ALA A 123 13.95 2.03 0.96
N ILE A 124 14.59 1.51 2.02
CA ILE A 124 15.08 2.31 3.16
C ILE A 124 16.05 3.40 2.68
N ASN A 125 17.03 3.03 1.85
CA ASN A 125 18.00 4.00 1.32
C ASN A 125 17.32 5.02 0.38
N THR A 126 16.40 4.61 -0.50
CA THR A 126 15.64 5.52 -1.37
C THR A 126 14.95 6.62 -0.58
N ILE A 127 14.32 6.27 0.56
CA ILE A 127 13.65 7.25 1.42
C ILE A 127 14.67 8.12 2.16
N ALA A 128 15.77 7.54 2.66
CA ALA A 128 16.77 8.25 3.45
C ALA A 128 17.61 9.24 2.62
N ASP A 129 17.88 8.92 1.36
CA ASP A 129 18.70 9.71 0.46
C ASP A 129 17.92 10.86 -0.19
N ALA A 130 16.59 10.86 -0.09
CA ALA A 130 15.77 11.97 -0.55
C ALA A 130 16.05 13.24 0.28
N ASP A 131 16.41 14.34 -0.38
CA ASP A 131 16.63 15.63 0.27
C ASP A 131 15.34 16.47 0.23
N PHE A 132 14.51 16.34 1.27
CA PHE A 132 13.36 17.22 1.47
C PHE A 132 13.78 18.44 2.30
N GLU A 133 13.53 19.66 1.80
CA GLU A 133 13.86 20.92 2.47
C GLU A 133 13.43 20.95 3.95
N ASP A 134 14.35 21.42 4.80
CA ASP A 134 14.30 21.33 6.26
C ASP A 134 13.19 22.19 6.90
N GLY A 135 12.33 21.54 7.67
CA GLY A 135 11.67 22.15 8.83
C GLY A 135 12.23 21.48 10.08
N ALA A 136 12.79 22.27 11.02
CA ALA A 136 13.29 21.72 12.27
C ALA A 136 12.15 21.06 13.06
N VAL A 137 12.21 19.75 13.24
CA VAL A 137 11.28 19.00 14.10
C VAL A 137 12.11 18.10 15.02
N ASN A 138 12.11 18.44 16.30
CA ASN A 138 12.59 17.55 17.36
C ASN A 138 11.48 16.52 17.64
N ASP A 139 11.83 15.24 17.70
CA ASP A 139 10.86 14.19 17.95
C ASP A 139 11.48 13.07 18.80
N GLU A 140 11.46 13.29 20.11
CA GLU A 140 11.81 12.33 21.15
C GLU A 140 10.53 11.67 21.68
N ASN A 141 10.02 10.66 20.97
CA ASN A 141 9.37 9.52 21.63
C ASN A 141 9.19 8.35 20.65
N LEU A 142 9.74 7.20 21.05
CA LEU A 142 9.75 5.93 20.32
C LEU A 142 9.00 4.89 21.16
N GLN A 143 7.71 5.10 21.41
CA GLN A 143 6.85 4.01 21.88
C GLN A 143 5.96 3.54 20.74
N ALA A 144 6.09 2.25 20.41
CA ALA A 144 5.17 1.58 19.49
C ALA A 144 3.83 1.42 20.20
N PHE A 145 2.82 2.16 19.75
CA PHE A 145 1.44 2.03 20.24
C PHE A 145 0.77 0.76 19.70
N GLY A 146 -0.35 0.38 20.31
CA GLY A 146 -1.28 -0.56 19.69
C GLY A 146 -1.75 0.01 18.35
N ILE A 147 -1.34 -0.61 17.25
CA ILE A 147 -1.66 -0.18 15.88
C ILE A 147 -3.17 0.07 15.69
N THR A 148 -3.99 -0.74 16.35
CA THR A 148 -5.45 -0.66 16.39
C THR A 148 -5.99 0.65 16.96
N ASP A 149 -5.37 1.17 18.02
CA ASP A 149 -5.78 2.42 18.65
C ASP A 149 -5.49 3.60 17.73
N LYS A 150 -4.33 3.59 17.06
CA LYS A 150 -3.96 4.64 16.11
C LYS A 150 -4.83 4.61 14.85
N ILE A 151 -5.16 3.41 14.33
CA ILE A 151 -6.10 3.22 13.23
C ILE A 151 -7.46 3.83 13.59
N SER A 152 -7.98 3.47 14.77
CA SER A 152 -9.29 3.94 15.23
C SER A 152 -9.30 5.44 15.48
N TYR A 153 -8.26 5.98 16.13
CA TYR A 153 -8.13 7.40 16.42
C TYR A 153 -8.07 8.26 15.16
N ASN A 154 -7.43 7.77 14.09
CA ASN A 154 -7.33 8.49 12.83
C ASN A 154 -8.44 8.13 11.82
N ASN A 155 -9.41 7.28 12.20
CA ASN A 155 -10.52 6.87 11.35
C ASN A 155 -10.08 6.30 9.98
N ILE A 156 -9.00 5.51 9.98
CA ILE A 156 -8.49 4.87 8.77
C ILE A 156 -9.44 3.77 8.32
N LYS A 157 -9.82 3.77 7.04
CA LYS A 157 -10.77 2.82 6.47
C LYS A 157 -10.15 2.00 5.36
N ARG A 158 -9.75 2.64 4.26
CA ARG A 158 -9.27 1.94 3.05
C ARG A 158 -7.94 1.25 3.27
N ASN A 159 -7.00 1.90 3.96
CA ASN A 159 -5.66 1.39 4.22
C ASN A 159 -5.57 0.52 5.48
N LYS A 160 -6.69 0.25 6.16
CA LYS A 160 -6.69 -0.47 7.45
C LYS A 160 -6.08 -1.86 7.33
N CYS A 161 -6.60 -2.69 6.42
CA CYS A 161 -6.17 -4.09 6.27
C CYS A 161 -4.67 -4.16 5.99
N LEU A 162 -4.19 -3.26 5.14
CA LEU A 162 -2.79 -3.16 4.77
C LEU A 162 -1.88 -2.77 5.93
N ILE A 163 -2.28 -1.77 6.72
CA ILE A 163 -1.53 -1.33 7.90
C ILE A 163 -1.44 -2.49 8.90
N GLU A 164 -2.53 -3.23 9.11
CA GLU A 164 -2.56 -4.41 9.99
C GLU A 164 -1.64 -5.53 9.47
N GLU A 165 -1.67 -5.83 8.18
CA GLU A 165 -0.82 -6.84 7.55
C GLU A 165 0.67 -6.48 7.63
N TYR A 166 1.03 -5.25 7.23
CA TYR A 166 2.42 -4.82 7.20
C TYR A 166 2.99 -4.49 8.59
N GLY A 167 2.13 -4.17 9.55
CA GLY A 167 2.53 -3.96 10.95
C GLY A 167 3.23 -5.18 11.56
N GLY A 168 2.94 -6.38 11.06
CA GLY A 168 3.64 -7.62 11.45
C GLY A 168 5.14 -7.61 11.15
N TYR A 169 5.63 -6.73 10.26
CA TYR A 169 7.04 -6.64 9.88
C TYR A 169 7.88 -5.68 10.73
N TYR A 170 7.28 -5.03 11.73
CA TYR A 170 7.96 -4.10 12.63
C TYR A 170 9.30 -4.64 13.18
N GLY A 171 9.32 -5.88 13.66
CA GLY A 171 10.54 -6.50 14.20
C GLY A 171 11.66 -6.64 13.17
N LYS A 172 11.31 -6.99 11.94
CA LYS A 172 12.27 -7.16 10.83
C LYS A 172 12.85 -5.82 10.38
N ILE A 173 12.01 -4.79 10.29
CA ILE A 173 12.44 -3.43 9.94
C ILE A 173 13.41 -2.90 11.00
N ASN A 174 13.11 -3.10 12.29
CA ASN A 174 14.02 -2.73 13.37
C ASN A 174 15.40 -3.37 13.22
N SER A 175 15.47 -4.68 12.96
CA SER A 175 16.75 -5.36 12.75
C SER A 175 17.52 -4.77 11.57
N LEU A 176 16.85 -4.45 10.48
CA LEU A 176 17.49 -3.82 9.31
C LEU A 176 17.99 -2.41 9.60
N TYR A 177 17.23 -1.59 10.34
CA TYR A 177 17.71 -0.28 10.77
C TYR A 177 18.99 -0.42 11.60
N SER A 178 19.02 -1.30 12.60
CA SER A 178 20.21 -1.52 13.41
C SER A 178 21.40 -2.00 12.58
N GLU A 179 21.18 -2.90 11.60
CA GLU A 179 22.23 -3.34 10.69
C GLU A 179 22.78 -2.19 9.84
N LEU A 180 21.92 -1.37 9.25
CA LEU A 180 22.34 -0.25 8.40
C LEU A 180 23.02 0.87 9.19
N GLU A 181 22.54 1.18 10.39
CA GLU A 181 23.18 2.13 11.31
C GLU A 181 24.59 1.66 11.69
N SER A 182 24.78 0.36 11.93
CA SER A 182 26.09 -0.22 12.25
C SER A 182 27.12 -0.09 11.11
N GLN A 183 26.65 0.00 9.86
CA GLN A 183 27.48 0.20 8.68
C GLN A 183 27.85 1.68 8.44
N GLY A 184 27.28 2.61 9.23
CA GLY A 184 27.68 4.01 9.30
C GLY A 184 27.17 4.94 8.21
N SER A 185 26.66 4.42 7.08
CA SER A 185 26.15 5.25 5.98
C SER A 185 24.67 5.66 6.12
N PHE A 186 23.92 5.01 7.00
CA PHE A 186 22.50 5.22 7.19
C PHE A 186 22.20 5.80 8.57
N LYS A 187 21.23 6.73 8.63
CA LYS A 187 20.69 7.29 9.88
C LYS A 187 19.17 7.17 9.89
N LYS A 188 18.62 6.34 10.79
CA LYS A 188 17.18 6.12 10.92
C LYS A 188 16.43 7.43 11.16
N GLU A 189 17.02 8.35 11.92
CA GLU A 189 16.45 9.66 12.22
C GLU A 189 16.27 10.50 10.95
N LYS A 190 17.20 10.44 9.99
CA LYS A 190 17.07 11.11 8.69
C LYS A 190 15.87 10.56 7.92
N LEU A 191 15.75 9.23 7.85
CA LEU A 191 14.63 8.56 7.18
C LEU A 191 13.28 8.96 7.78
N LEU A 192 13.14 8.87 9.11
CA LEU A 192 11.88 9.19 9.80
C LEU A 192 11.54 10.69 9.67
N ARG A 193 12.55 11.56 9.67
CA ARG A 193 12.38 12.99 9.41
C ARG A 193 11.86 13.25 7.99
N ASN A 194 12.42 12.59 6.98
CA ASN A 194 11.97 12.72 5.59
C ASN A 194 10.48 12.33 5.46
N ILE A 195 10.09 11.21 6.05
CA ILE A 195 8.69 10.76 6.06
C ILE A 195 7.79 11.78 6.77
N ARG A 196 8.23 12.29 7.93
CA ARG A 196 7.47 13.32 8.68
C ARG A 196 7.28 14.59 7.85
N THR A 197 8.31 15.04 7.14
CA THR A 197 8.22 16.21 6.26
C THR A 197 7.20 16.02 5.15
N VAL A 198 7.19 14.86 4.49
CA VAL A 198 6.20 14.54 3.45
C VAL A 198 4.78 14.49 4.05
N TYR A 199 4.61 13.88 5.23
CA TYR A 199 3.34 13.90 5.94
C TYR A 199 2.85 15.32 6.25
N LEU A 200 3.72 16.21 6.76
CA LEU A 200 3.33 17.59 7.07
C LEU A 200 2.89 18.35 5.82
N LYS A 201 3.57 18.15 4.68
CA LYS A 201 3.18 18.71 3.39
C LYS A 201 1.84 18.16 2.92
N ALA A 202 1.63 16.83 2.99
CA ALA A 202 0.38 16.19 2.60
C ALA A 202 -0.79 16.66 3.47
N LYS A 203 -0.64 16.62 4.81
CA LYS A 203 -1.62 17.17 5.76
C LYS A 203 -1.97 18.62 5.43
N GLY A 204 -0.96 19.45 5.18
CA GLY A 204 -1.13 20.87 4.85
C GLY A 204 -1.99 21.13 3.61
N LYS A 205 -2.10 20.18 2.66
CA LYS A 205 -3.03 20.32 1.51
C LYS A 205 -4.49 20.32 1.95
N TYR A 206 -4.83 19.61 3.03
CA TYR A 206 -6.20 19.41 3.48
C TYR A 206 -6.61 20.36 4.61
N THR A 207 -5.66 20.77 5.46
CA THR A 207 -5.96 21.49 6.72
C THR A 207 -5.63 22.99 6.67
N GLN A 208 -5.44 23.57 5.48
CA GLN A 208 -5.08 24.98 5.33
C GLN A 208 -6.17 25.92 5.89
N GLY A 209 -5.78 26.85 6.75
CA GLY A 209 -6.69 27.88 7.30
C GLY A 209 -7.68 27.37 8.36
N VAL A 210 -7.47 26.17 8.90
CA VAL A 210 -8.38 25.54 9.88
C VAL A 210 -7.80 25.62 11.29
N SER A 211 -8.63 26.00 12.26
CA SER A 211 -8.25 26.14 13.67
C SER A 211 -8.12 24.80 14.40
N ASP A 212 -9.04 23.86 14.15
CA ASP A 212 -8.97 22.48 14.64
C ASP A 212 -8.85 21.52 13.44
N PRO A 213 -7.63 21.04 13.12
CA PRO A 213 -7.42 20.21 11.93
C PRO A 213 -7.87 18.76 12.12
N MET A 214 -8.13 18.29 13.35
CA MET A 214 -8.33 16.86 13.63
C MET A 214 -9.50 16.23 12.86
N PRO A 215 -10.70 16.84 12.78
CA PRO A 215 -11.82 16.26 12.03
C PRO A 215 -11.48 16.07 10.54
N ILE A 216 -10.76 17.02 9.94
CA ILE A 216 -10.35 16.93 8.54
C ILE A 216 -9.27 15.86 8.36
N ILE A 217 -8.32 15.75 9.30
CA ILE A 217 -7.32 14.68 9.28
C ILE A 217 -8.00 13.32 9.33
N GLN A 218 -9.01 13.12 10.18
CA GLN A 218 -9.78 11.87 10.27
C GLN A 218 -10.62 11.59 9.02
N GLU A 219 -11.15 12.64 8.38
CA GLU A 219 -11.88 12.50 7.12
C GLU A 219 -10.95 12.13 5.96
N LYS A 220 -9.73 12.69 5.93
CA LYS A 220 -8.75 12.57 4.85
C LYS A 220 -7.62 11.60 5.16
N ALA A 221 -7.71 10.79 6.21
CA ALA A 221 -6.60 9.96 6.69
C ALA A 221 -6.05 9.03 5.60
N ASP A 222 -6.93 8.33 4.90
CA ASP A 222 -6.56 7.45 3.78
C ASP A 222 -5.97 8.23 2.60
N ASP A 223 -6.55 9.38 2.24
CA ASP A 223 -6.04 10.22 1.15
C ASP A 223 -4.64 10.78 1.49
N ILE A 224 -4.39 11.12 2.76
CA ILE A 224 -3.08 11.58 3.25
C ILE A 224 -2.04 10.46 3.17
N ILE A 225 -2.39 9.23 3.56
CA ILE A 225 -1.49 8.07 3.45
C ILE A 225 -1.13 7.82 1.98
N GLU A 226 -2.12 7.82 1.09
CA GLU A 226 -1.94 7.63 -0.35
C GLU A 226 -1.08 8.75 -0.96
N ASP A 227 -1.28 10.00 -0.56
CA ASP A 227 -0.47 11.15 -0.99
C ASP A 227 1.01 11.00 -0.58
N ILE A 228 1.28 10.53 0.63
CA ILE A 228 2.65 10.29 1.12
C ILE A 228 3.30 9.17 0.32
N GLU A 229 2.58 8.07 0.12
CA GLU A 229 3.07 6.93 -0.64
C GLU A 229 3.38 7.32 -2.08
N ASN A 230 2.50 8.07 -2.75
CA ASN A 230 2.73 8.60 -4.10
C ASN A 230 4.04 9.40 -4.21
N VAL A 231 4.35 10.25 -3.23
CA VAL A 231 5.60 11.02 -3.22
C VAL A 231 6.81 10.10 -3.20
N PHE A 232 6.84 9.10 -2.33
CA PHE A 232 7.98 8.19 -2.23
C PHE A 232 8.08 7.23 -3.43
N LEU A 233 6.96 6.75 -3.95
CA LEU A 233 6.95 5.93 -5.15
C LEU A 233 7.47 6.68 -6.39
N SER A 234 7.23 7.99 -6.47
CA SER A 234 7.77 8.81 -7.57
C SER A 234 9.30 8.93 -7.58
N LEU A 235 9.97 8.56 -6.49
CA LEU A 235 11.44 8.50 -6.42
C LEU A 235 12.01 7.23 -7.04
N VAL A 236 11.18 6.19 -7.24
CA VAL A 236 11.60 4.92 -7.83
C VAL A 236 11.57 5.06 -9.34
N THR A 237 12.73 4.97 -9.99
CA THR A 237 12.84 5.13 -11.45
C THR A 237 12.39 3.88 -12.19
N ASP A 238 11.69 4.07 -13.33
CA ASP A 238 11.23 2.96 -14.19
C ASP A 238 12.39 2.16 -14.81
N THR A 239 13.62 2.69 -14.75
CA THR A 239 14.84 1.99 -15.19
C THR A 239 15.35 0.96 -14.17
N ASN A 240 14.79 0.93 -12.96
CA ASN A 240 15.21 -0.01 -11.93
C ASN A 240 14.47 -1.34 -12.10
N LYS A 241 15.23 -2.42 -12.36
CA LYS A 241 14.68 -3.78 -12.49
C LYS A 241 13.97 -4.31 -11.24
N TYR A 242 14.12 -3.65 -10.10
CA TYR A 242 13.49 -4.00 -8.83
C TYR A 242 12.43 -2.98 -8.41
N GLN A 243 11.92 -2.16 -9.33
CA GLN A 243 11.02 -1.05 -9.00
C GLN A 243 9.77 -1.50 -8.23
N GLU A 244 9.17 -2.64 -8.56
CA GLU A 244 7.98 -3.15 -7.89
C GLU A 244 8.32 -3.58 -6.47
N ASP A 245 9.47 -4.22 -6.28
CA ASP A 245 9.95 -4.66 -4.96
C ASP A 245 10.32 -3.47 -4.07
N ILE A 246 10.94 -2.43 -4.63
CA ILE A 246 11.26 -1.19 -3.90
C ILE A 246 9.97 -0.48 -3.53
N SER A 247 9.02 -0.40 -4.45
CA SER A 247 7.70 0.20 -4.22
C SER A 247 6.99 -0.48 -3.06
N PHE A 248 7.03 -1.82 -3.03
CA PHE A 248 6.51 -2.61 -1.93
C PHE A 248 7.27 -2.33 -0.61
N GLY A 249 8.60 -2.29 -0.64
CA GLY A 249 9.43 -1.95 0.52
C GLY A 249 9.13 -0.55 1.08
N ILE A 250 8.80 0.41 0.23
CA ILE A 250 8.35 1.75 0.64
C ILE A 250 7.05 1.64 1.43
N SER A 251 6.05 0.89 0.95
CA SER A 251 4.79 0.69 1.69
C SER A 251 5.03 0.15 3.09
N VAL A 252 5.91 -0.85 3.23
CA VAL A 252 6.28 -1.47 4.51
C VAL A 252 6.95 -0.47 5.45
N VAL A 253 7.88 0.35 4.95
CA VAL A 253 8.54 1.40 5.74
C VAL A 253 7.56 2.50 6.17
N LEU A 254 6.59 2.86 5.33
CA LEU A 254 5.57 3.86 5.69
C LEU A 254 4.64 3.36 6.80
N VAL A 255 4.32 2.07 6.83
CA VAL A 255 3.55 1.47 7.94
C VAL A 255 4.34 1.49 9.25
N ASP A 256 5.64 1.18 9.22
CA ASP A 256 6.50 1.36 10.41
C ASP A 256 6.55 2.82 10.88
N ALA A 257 6.66 3.77 9.95
CA ALA A 257 6.64 5.20 10.27
C ALA A 257 5.29 5.65 10.85
N PHE A 258 4.16 5.09 10.38
CA PHE A 258 2.85 5.27 11.00
C PHE A 258 2.84 4.76 12.44
N MET A 259 3.33 3.54 12.69
CA MET A 259 3.41 2.97 14.05
C MET A 259 4.29 3.80 15.00
N ARG A 260 5.29 4.53 14.46
CA ARG A 260 6.16 5.46 15.19
C ARG A 260 5.64 6.90 15.24
N CYS A 261 4.36 7.11 14.94
CA CYS A 261 3.70 8.42 14.93
C CYS A 261 4.32 9.47 13.99
N LYS A 262 5.10 9.05 12.97
CA LYS A 262 5.62 9.98 11.95
C LYS A 262 4.57 10.31 10.90
N ILE A 263 3.61 9.40 10.69
CA ILE A 263 2.43 9.58 9.85
C ILE A 263 1.17 9.58 10.72
N LEU A 264 0.29 10.56 10.48
CA LEU A 264 -0.98 10.78 11.19
C LEU A 264 -0.82 11.02 12.70
N GLU A 265 -1.89 11.49 13.33
CA GLU A 265 -1.82 12.03 14.69
C GLU A 265 -1.73 10.91 15.74
N GLU A 266 -1.07 11.21 16.84
CA GLU A 266 -0.92 10.32 17.99
C GLU A 266 -2.22 10.30 18.81
N PRO A 267 -2.76 9.13 19.20
CA PRO A 267 -3.86 9.07 20.15
C PRO A 267 -3.41 9.70 21.47
N LYS A 268 -4.15 10.69 21.97
CA LYS A 268 -3.88 11.23 23.31
C LYS A 268 -4.00 10.09 24.33
N SER A 269 -2.96 9.83 25.10
CA SER A 269 -3.05 8.94 26.26
C SER A 269 -4.17 9.45 27.17
N LYS A 270 -5.08 8.56 27.54
CA LYS A 270 -6.12 8.84 28.54
C LYS A 270 -5.52 9.05 29.91
#